data_AF-A0A950UGV3-F1
#
_entry.id   AF-A0A950UGV3-F1
#
_cell.length_a   1.000
_cell.length_b   1.000
_cell.length_c   1.000
_cell.angle_alpha   90.00
_cell.angle_beta   90.00
_cell.angle_gamma   90.00
#
_symmetry.space_group_name_H-M   'P 1'
#
loop_
_entity.id
_entity.type
_entity.pdbx_description
1 polymer ?
#
loop_
_entity_poly.entity_id
_entity_poly.type
_entity_poly.pdbx_seq_one_letter_code
_entity_poly.pdbx_strand_id
1 'polypeptide(L)' 'MQGQLWQWDAVDLARAIRTRAISAREAVAASLDRLAAVNPKINAIVQILADQALAAASAADEQVRRG' A
#
# COMPACT_ATOMS: atom_id res chain seq x y z
N MET A 1 13.90 2.86 -9.33
CA MET A 1 12.70 2.17 -8.81
C MET A 1 12.12 1.35 -9.95
N GLN A 2 12.45 0.07 -10.06
CA GLN A 2 11.90 -0.83 -11.08
C GLN A 2 11.13 -1.94 -10.37
N GLY A 3 9.88 -2.17 -10.76
CA GLY A 3 9.02 -3.17 -10.12
C GLY A 3 7.71 -2.58 -9.57
N GLN A 4 6.80 -3.47 -9.22
CA GLN A 4 5.49 -3.13 -8.62
C GLN A 4 5.67 -2.47 -7.25
N LEU A 5 4.77 -1.58 -6.85
CA LEU A 5 4.90 -0.80 -5.60
C LEU A 5 5.05 -1.68 -4.34
N TRP A 6 4.43 -2.86 -4.31
CA TRP A 6 4.55 -3.80 -3.17
C TRP A 6 5.98 -4.33 -2.96
N GLN A 7 6.88 -4.17 -3.93
CA GLN A 7 8.27 -4.62 -3.86
C GLN A 7 9.21 -3.54 -3.33
N TRP A 8 8.76 -2.30 -3.22
CA TRP A 8 9.60 -1.20 -2.76
C TRP A 8 9.87 -1.33 -1.26
N ASP A 9 11.03 -0.88 -0.82
CA ASP A 9 11.32 -0.84 0.61
C ASP A 9 10.52 0.27 1.31
N ALA A 10 10.45 0.18 2.64
CA ALA A 10 9.64 1.10 3.44
C ALA A 10 10.13 2.56 3.37
N VAL A 11 11.43 2.79 3.19
CA VAL A 11 12.02 4.14 3.15
C VAL A 11 11.69 4.82 1.83
N ASP A 12 11.84 4.11 0.73
CA ASP A 12 11.51 4.58 -0.61
C ASP A 12 10.01 4.82 -0.77
N LEU A 13 9.17 3.93 -0.23
CA LEU A 13 7.73 4.12 -0.20
C LEU A 13 7.34 5.37 0.61
N ALA A 14 7.89 5.52 1.82
CA ALA A 14 7.64 6.68 2.68
C ALA A 14 8.12 7.99 2.04
N ARG A 15 9.28 7.97 1.37
CA ARG A 15 9.79 9.12 0.62
C ARG A 15 8.83 9.49 -0.51
N ALA A 16 8.44 8.51 -1.33
CA ALA A 16 7.57 8.74 -2.48
C ALA A 16 6.18 9.26 -2.07
N ILE A 17 5.60 8.74 -0.99
CA ILE A 17 4.34 9.23 -0.42
C ILE A 17 4.50 10.66 0.09
N ARG A 18 5.55 10.95 0.87
CA ARG A 18 5.82 12.31 1.39
C ARG A 18 6.00 13.34 0.29
N THR A 19 6.69 12.98 -0.80
CA THR A 19 6.87 13.85 -1.97
C THR A 19 5.67 13.84 -2.92
N ARG A 20 4.62 13.09 -2.60
CA ARG A 20 3.40 12.91 -3.41
C ARG A 20 3.68 12.36 -4.81
N ALA A 21 4.77 11.62 -4.96
CA ALA A 21 5.09 10.91 -6.20
C ALA A 21 4.17 9.69 -6.39
N ILE A 22 3.70 9.12 -5.28
CA ILE A 22 2.61 8.15 -5.20
C ILE A 22 1.73 8.51 -3.99
N SER A 23 0.55 7.94 -3.92
CA SER A 23 -0.32 7.96 -2.75
C SER A 23 -0.14 6.69 -1.89
N ALA A 24 -0.42 6.81 -0.59
CA ALA A 24 -0.52 5.68 0.32
C ALA A 24 -1.60 4.69 -0.16
N ARG A 25 -2.70 5.21 -0.74
CA ARG A 25 -3.74 4.38 -1.34
C ARG A 25 -3.22 3.49 -2.47
N GLU A 26 -2.40 4.01 -3.37
CA GLU A 26 -1.77 3.23 -4.45
C GLU A 26 -0.85 2.13 -3.91
N ALA A 27 -0.06 2.44 -2.89
CA ALA A 27 0.83 1.46 -2.26
C ALA A 27 0.05 0.31 -1.59
N VAL A 28 -1.04 0.63 -0.88
CA VAL A 28 -1.91 -0.37 -0.25
C VAL A 28 -2.64 -1.20 -1.29
N ALA A 29 -3.18 -0.58 -2.35
CA ALA A 29 -3.84 -1.28 -3.45
C ALA A 29 -2.89 -2.30 -4.10
N ALA A 30 -1.66 -1.91 -4.43
CA ALA A 30 -0.67 -2.82 -5.00
C ALA A 30 -0.33 -4.01 -4.09
N SER A 31 -0.35 -3.81 -2.77
CA SER A 31 -0.13 -4.86 -1.78
C SER A 31 -1.33 -5.82 -1.69
N LEU A 32 -2.55 -5.29 -1.75
CA LEU A 32 -3.79 -6.09 -1.80
C LEU A 32 -3.88 -6.91 -3.10
N ASP A 33 -3.47 -6.35 -4.24
CA ASP A 33 -3.41 -7.09 -5.51
C ASP A 33 -2.43 -8.27 -5.41
N ARG A 34 -1.26 -8.04 -4.81
CA ARG A 34 -0.28 -9.10 -4.56
C ARG A 34 -0.83 -10.18 -3.63
N LEU A 35 -1.52 -9.76 -2.57
CA LEU A 35 -2.19 -10.66 -1.63
C LEU A 35 -3.19 -11.54 -2.38
N ALA A 36 -4.09 -10.95 -3.17
CA ALA A 36 -5.10 -11.69 -3.92
C ALA A 36 -4.48 -12.72 -4.89
N ALA A 37 -3.35 -12.40 -5.51
CA ALA A 37 -2.66 -13.29 -6.45
C ALA A 37 -1.94 -14.47 -5.78
N VAL A 38 -1.51 -14.35 -4.52
CA VAL A 38 -0.60 -15.33 -3.88
C VAL A 38 -1.21 -16.02 -2.68
N ASN A 39 -1.97 -15.31 -1.86
CA ASN A 39 -2.51 -15.85 -0.61
C ASN A 39 -3.32 -17.15 -0.80
N PRO A 40 -4.11 -17.35 -1.88
CA PRO A 40 -4.80 -18.62 -2.11
C PRO A 40 -3.88 -19.85 -2.21
N LYS A 41 -2.59 -19.66 -2.53
CA LYS A 41 -1.62 -20.76 -2.69
C LYS A 41 -0.90 -21.12 -1.40
N ILE A 42 -0.77 -20.18 -0.47
CA ILE A 42 0.06 -20.33 0.73
C ILE A 42 -0.71 -20.13 2.04
N ASN A 43 -1.93 -19.58 1.97
CA ASN A 43 -2.81 -19.30 3.10
C ASN A 43 -2.10 -18.54 4.25
N ALA A 44 -1.31 -17.51 3.91
CA ALA A 44 -0.53 -16.75 4.88
C ALA A 44 -1.37 -15.71 5.65
N ILE A 45 -2.48 -15.26 5.08
CA ILE A 45 -3.37 -14.24 5.64
C ILE A 45 -4.77 -14.81 5.73
N VAL A 46 -5.25 -15.01 6.96
CA VAL A 46 -6.56 -15.62 7.25
C VAL A 46 -7.72 -14.61 7.25
N GLN A 47 -7.43 -13.33 7.48
CA GLN A 47 -8.41 -12.25 7.49
C GLN A 47 -7.92 -11.09 6.64
N ILE A 48 -8.74 -10.67 5.68
CA ILE A 48 -8.41 -9.59 4.76
C ILE A 48 -9.28 -8.37 5.15
N LEU A 49 -8.64 -7.32 5.64
CA LEU A 49 -9.28 -6.07 6.04
C LEU A 49 -9.11 -5.00 4.95
N ALA A 50 -9.50 -5.33 3.70
CA ALA A 50 -9.19 -4.51 2.53
C ALA A 50 -9.77 -3.10 2.63
N ASP A 51 -11.04 -2.98 3.01
CA ASP A 51 -11.71 -1.68 3.11
C ASP A 51 -11.11 -0.82 4.22
N GLN A 52 -10.79 -1.42 5.37
CA GLN A 52 -10.16 -0.70 6.48
C GLN A 52 -8.76 -0.25 6.11
N ALA A 53 -7.99 -1.09 5.42
CA ALA A 53 -6.65 -0.75 4.94
C ALA A 53 -6.69 0.41 3.94
N LEU A 54 -7.63 0.39 2.99
CA LEU A 54 -7.83 1.47 2.02
C LEU A 54 -8.31 2.77 2.70
N ALA A 55 -9.16 2.68 3.72
CA ALA A 55 -9.60 3.84 4.49
C ALA A 55 -8.44 4.48 5.27
N ALA A 56 -7.61 3.67 5.92
CA ALA A 56 -6.42 4.15 6.62
C ALA A 56 -5.41 4.80 5.66
N ALA A 57 -5.24 4.22 4.46
CA ALA A 57 -4.38 4.78 3.42
C ALA A 57 -4.88 6.17 2.97
N SER A 58 -6.18 6.31 2.69
CA SER A 58 -6.78 7.61 2.35
C SER A 58 -6.60 8.65 3.46
N ALA A 59 -6.68 8.23 4.73
CA ALA A 59 -6.43 9.13 5.86
C ALA A 59 -4.96 9.58 5.95
N ALA A 60 -4.01 8.68 5.68
CA ALA A 60 -2.59 9.01 5.61
C ALA A 60 -2.28 9.98 4.45
N ASP A 61 -2.90 9.79 3.29
CA ASP A 61 -2.78 10.72 2.16
C ASP A 61 -3.30 12.12 2.50
N GLU A 62 -4.40 12.21 3.25
CA GLU A 62 -4.94 13.48 3.72
C GLU A 62 -4.01 14.16 4.74
N GLN A 63 -3.36 13.40 5.63
CA GLN A 63 -2.34 13.94 6.53
C GLN A 63 -1.17 14.53 5.74
N VAL A 64 -0.63 13.79 4.77
CA VAL A 64 0.46 14.27 3.90
C VAL A 64 0.05 15.51 3.10
N ARG A 65 -1.22 15.63 2.72
CA ARG A 65 -1.75 16.82 2.05
C ARG A 65 -1.73 18.05 2.96
N ARG A 66 -2.02 17.89 4.25
CA ARG A 66 -2.09 18.96 5.25
C ARG A 66 -0.71 19.47 5.71
N GLY A 67 0.36 18.73 5.44
CA GLY A 67 1.74 19.07 5.80
C GLY A 67 2.20 18.40 7.08
#